data_AF-A0A7J7JGW5-F1
#
_entry.id   AF-A0A7J7JGW5-F1
#
_cell.length_a   1.000
_cell.length_b   1.000
_cell.length_c   1.000
_cell.angle_alpha   90.00
_cell.angle_beta   90.00
_cell.angle_gamma   90.00
#
_symmetry.space_group_name_H-M   'P 1'
#
loop_
_entity.id
_entity.type
_entity.pdbx_description
1 polymer ?
#
loop_
_entity_poly.entity_id
_entity_poly.type
_entity_poly.pdbx_seq_one_letter_code
_entity_poly.pdbx_strand_id
1 'polypeptide(L)'
;MVASGSKSQAKKPTKKDSKDASGKAKNPTDKALKAKKAVAKGTFINRKKKARYSVHFRRPKTLSLPRAPKYPRQSAPGRPKLDQFKIVKYPLTTESAMKKIEDNNTLVFIVDKRSNKNMIKAAVHKLYSIEVQRVNTLIRPDGEKKAYVRLASDYDALDVANKVRYLAISKRLKLKHSYIAYYSQ
;
A
#
# COMPACT_ATOMS: atom_id res chain seq x y z
N MET A 1 -26.92 -3.71 -5.23
CA MET A 1 -27.15 -4.50 -6.45
C MET A 1 -26.56 -5.88 -6.25
N VAL A 2 -27.44 -6.86 -6.16
CA VAL A 2 -27.20 -8.26 -5.77
C VAL A 2 -26.81 -9.06 -7.02
N ALA A 3 -25.78 -9.90 -6.93
CA ALA A 3 -25.53 -10.98 -7.88
C ALA A 3 -26.00 -12.31 -7.27
N SER A 4 -27.10 -12.83 -7.80
CA SER A 4 -27.50 -14.25 -7.79
C SER A 4 -26.39 -15.10 -8.44
N GLY A 5 -25.97 -16.27 -7.97
CA GLY A 5 -26.71 -17.34 -7.31
C GLY A 5 -26.91 -18.50 -8.30
N SER A 6 -26.13 -19.58 -8.17
CA SER A 6 -26.57 -20.92 -8.55
C SER A 6 -25.76 -22.01 -7.82
N LYS A 7 -26.38 -22.55 -6.76
CA LYS A 7 -26.04 -23.82 -6.11
C LYS A 7 -26.33 -24.99 -7.05
N SER A 8 -25.56 -26.07 -6.96
CA SER A 8 -26.15 -27.39 -6.74
C SER A 8 -25.13 -28.34 -6.11
N GLN A 9 -25.60 -29.01 -5.06
CA GLN A 9 -24.88 -29.92 -4.19
C GLN A 9 -25.02 -31.38 -4.66
N ALA A 10 -24.13 -32.22 -4.14
CA ALA A 10 -23.99 -33.65 -4.35
C ALA A 10 -25.26 -34.51 -4.10
N LYS A 11 -25.31 -35.69 -4.73
CA LYS A 11 -26.11 -36.85 -4.31
C LYS A 11 -25.28 -38.14 -4.31
N LYS A 12 -25.60 -38.98 -3.32
CA LYS A 12 -24.96 -40.21 -2.79
C LYS A 12 -25.41 -41.49 -3.57
N PRO A 13 -25.02 -42.73 -3.19
CA PRO A 13 -24.67 -43.84 -4.09
C PRO A 13 -25.81 -44.88 -4.30
N THR A 14 -25.65 -45.77 -5.27
CA THR A 14 -26.52 -46.95 -5.47
C THR A 14 -25.71 -48.25 -5.55
N LYS A 15 -26.32 -49.33 -5.03
CA LYS A 15 -25.77 -50.67 -4.73
C LYS A 15 -26.10 -51.68 -5.85
N LYS A 16 -25.15 -52.62 -6.06
CA LYS A 16 -25.22 -54.08 -6.40
C LYS A 16 -26.13 -54.62 -7.51
N ASP A 17 -25.48 -55.41 -8.39
CA ASP A 17 -25.77 -56.81 -8.81
C ASP A 17 -24.38 -57.43 -9.15
N SER A 18 -23.79 -58.45 -8.49
CA SER A 18 -24.05 -59.89 -8.29
C SER A 18 -23.83 -60.82 -9.50
N LYS A 19 -22.87 -61.77 -9.35
CA LYS A 19 -22.63 -63.06 -10.07
C LYS A 19 -22.24 -62.94 -11.55
N ASP A 20 -21.26 -63.66 -12.12
CA ASP A 20 -20.81 -65.05 -11.98
C ASP A 20 -19.29 -65.18 -12.27
N ALA A 21 -18.54 -65.93 -11.45
CA ALA A 21 -18.06 -67.30 -11.70
C ALA A 21 -17.00 -67.46 -12.81
N SER A 22 -15.81 -67.90 -12.39
CA SER A 22 -14.88 -68.83 -13.05
C SER A 22 -15.00 -69.06 -14.56
N GLY A 23 -13.90 -68.83 -15.30
CA GLY A 23 -13.60 -69.65 -16.47
C GLY A 23 -12.88 -68.95 -17.62
N LYS A 24 -11.54 -68.97 -17.60
CA LYS A 24 -10.74 -69.74 -18.57
C LYS A 24 -9.27 -69.48 -18.33
N ALA A 25 -8.54 -70.57 -18.08
CA ALA A 25 -7.10 -70.58 -18.25
C ALA A 25 -6.78 -69.96 -19.61
N LYS A 26 -6.03 -68.84 -19.62
CA LYS A 26 -5.33 -68.39 -20.83
C LYS A 26 -4.56 -69.61 -21.32
N ASN A 27 -4.82 -70.06 -22.55
CA ASN A 27 -4.17 -71.23 -23.12
C ASN A 27 -2.67 -71.14 -22.80
N PRO A 28 -1.98 -72.25 -22.47
CA PRO A 28 -0.55 -72.21 -22.13
C PRO A 28 0.26 -71.53 -23.26
N THR A 29 -0.21 -71.65 -24.50
CA THR A 29 0.28 -70.94 -25.68
C THR A 29 0.16 -69.40 -25.55
N ASP A 30 -0.94 -68.85 -25.06
CA ASP A 30 -1.10 -67.39 -24.88
C ASP A 30 -0.23 -66.85 -23.75
N LYS A 31 -0.02 -67.63 -22.69
CA LYS A 31 0.94 -67.29 -21.63
C LYS A 31 2.37 -67.33 -22.15
N ALA A 32 2.73 -68.36 -22.92
CA ALA A 32 4.03 -68.49 -23.56
C ALA A 32 4.27 -67.39 -24.61
N LEU A 33 3.27 -67.03 -25.41
CA LEU A 33 3.35 -65.95 -26.40
C LEU A 33 3.44 -64.57 -25.73
N LYS A 34 2.76 -64.34 -24.59
CA LYS A 34 2.93 -63.14 -23.78
C LYS A 34 4.30 -63.07 -23.13
N ALA A 35 4.81 -64.17 -22.58
CA ALA A 35 6.15 -64.26 -22.03
C ALA A 35 7.21 -64.02 -23.11
N LYS A 36 7.09 -64.65 -24.29
CA LYS A 36 7.96 -64.43 -25.45
C LYS A 36 7.94 -62.96 -25.91
N LYS A 37 6.77 -62.33 -25.99
CA LYS A 37 6.64 -60.90 -26.33
C LYS A 37 7.23 -59.98 -25.25
N ALA A 38 7.13 -60.34 -23.98
CA ALA A 38 7.70 -59.58 -22.86
C ALA A 38 9.23 -59.70 -22.78
N VAL A 39 9.77 -60.89 -23.04
CA VAL A 39 11.22 -61.15 -23.12
C VAL A 39 11.82 -60.49 -24.37
N ALA A 40 11.18 -60.61 -25.53
CA ALA A 40 11.65 -60.01 -26.78
C ALA A 40 11.65 -58.47 -26.76
N LYS A 41 10.66 -57.84 -26.09
CA LYS A 41 10.65 -56.38 -25.90
C LYS A 41 11.57 -55.93 -24.77
N GLY A 42 11.88 -56.78 -23.79
CA GLY A 42 12.65 -56.41 -22.61
C GLY A 42 11.99 -55.33 -21.75
N THR A 43 12.40 -55.23 -20.48
CA THR A 43 11.91 -54.21 -19.53
C THR A 43 12.54 -52.83 -19.72
N PHE A 44 13.40 -52.65 -20.73
CA PHE A 44 14.30 -51.49 -20.85
C PHE A 44 13.90 -50.42 -21.88
N ILE A 45 12.67 -50.43 -22.44
CA ILE A 45 12.40 -49.59 -23.63
C ILE A 45 11.97 -48.14 -23.32
N ASN A 46 11.47 -47.80 -22.14
CA ASN A 46 10.88 -46.46 -21.94
C ASN A 46 11.63 -45.55 -20.95
N ARG A 47 12.97 -45.54 -20.94
CA ARG A 47 13.70 -44.43 -20.28
C ARG A 47 13.74 -43.21 -21.21
N LYS A 48 12.62 -42.51 -21.32
CA LYS A 48 12.56 -41.22 -22.03
C LYS A 48 13.39 -40.20 -21.25
N LYS A 49 14.61 -39.91 -21.72
CA LYS A 49 15.46 -38.85 -21.14
C LYS A 49 14.79 -37.50 -21.40
N LYS A 50 14.78 -36.60 -20.41
CA LYS A 50 14.40 -35.19 -20.63
C LYS A 50 15.47 -34.55 -21.51
N ALA A 51 15.11 -34.22 -22.76
CA ALA A 51 15.99 -33.48 -23.66
C ALA A 51 16.31 -32.10 -23.05
N ARG A 52 17.60 -31.76 -23.01
CA ARG A 52 18.07 -30.43 -22.65
C ARG A 52 18.69 -29.81 -23.90
N TYR A 53 18.14 -28.72 -24.38
CA TYR A 53 18.62 -28.02 -25.59
C TYR A 53 19.71 -26.97 -25.29
N SER A 54 20.09 -26.80 -24.01
CA SER A 54 21.13 -25.89 -23.55
C SER A 54 22.21 -26.67 -22.82
N VAL A 55 23.48 -26.36 -23.12
CA VAL A 55 24.67 -26.89 -22.43
C VAL A 55 24.77 -26.36 -21.00
N HIS A 56 24.23 -25.18 -20.73
CA HIS A 56 24.22 -24.61 -19.39
C HIS A 56 23.07 -25.17 -18.55
N PHE A 57 23.40 -25.65 -17.35
CA PHE A 57 22.42 -25.99 -16.32
C PHE A 57 21.92 -24.71 -15.62
N ARG A 58 20.62 -24.47 -15.64
CA ARG A 58 19.98 -23.35 -14.92
C ARG A 58 19.23 -23.89 -13.71
N ARG A 59 19.31 -23.17 -12.58
CA ARG A 59 18.51 -23.49 -11.40
C ARG A 59 17.03 -23.47 -11.80
N PRO A 60 16.26 -24.56 -11.58
CA PRO A 60 14.84 -24.54 -11.84
C PRO A 60 14.16 -23.51 -10.94
N LYS A 61 13.09 -22.89 -11.43
CA LYS A 61 12.27 -22.02 -10.59
C LYS A 61 11.61 -22.88 -9.52
N THR A 62 11.98 -22.64 -8.27
CA THR A 62 11.41 -23.29 -7.09
C THR A 62 10.33 -22.39 -6.49
N LEU A 63 9.40 -22.99 -5.74
CA LEU A 63 8.44 -22.24 -4.94
C LEU A 63 9.20 -21.42 -3.88
N SER A 64 8.93 -20.11 -3.80
CA SER A 64 9.44 -19.23 -2.75
C SER A 64 8.26 -18.79 -1.89
N LEU A 65 8.19 -19.31 -0.66
CA LEU A 65 7.13 -18.97 0.27
C LEU A 65 7.31 -17.53 0.79
N PRO A 66 6.22 -16.76 0.96
CA PRO A 66 6.30 -15.47 1.63
C PRO A 66 6.69 -15.65 3.10
N ARG A 67 7.30 -14.62 3.70
CA ARG A 67 7.67 -14.64 5.12
C ARG A 67 6.40 -14.66 5.99
N ALA A 68 6.22 -15.72 6.77
CA ALA A 68 5.17 -15.85 7.79
C ALA A 68 5.82 -15.97 9.18
N PRO A 69 6.14 -14.85 9.86
CA PRO A 69 6.80 -14.90 11.16
C PRO A 69 5.85 -15.45 12.23
N LYS A 70 6.37 -16.28 13.14
CA LYS A 70 5.59 -16.89 14.23
C LYS A 70 5.20 -15.89 15.33
N TYR A 71 5.98 -14.82 15.49
CA TYR A 71 5.76 -13.78 16.49
C TYR A 71 6.11 -12.41 15.88
N PRO A 72 5.43 -11.32 16.32
CA PRO A 72 5.77 -9.98 15.88
C PRO A 72 7.13 -9.54 16.45
N ARG A 73 7.93 -8.82 15.64
CA ARG A 73 9.24 -8.29 16.08
C ARG A 73 9.13 -7.10 17.04
N GLN A 74 8.02 -6.39 16.99
CA GLN A 74 7.70 -5.25 17.85
C GLN A 74 6.30 -5.47 18.41
N SER A 75 6.09 -5.19 19.69
CA SER A 75 4.80 -5.36 20.36
C SER A 75 3.73 -4.44 19.79
N ALA A 76 4.10 -3.20 19.45
CA ALA A 76 3.22 -2.22 18.81
C ALA A 76 3.96 -1.47 17.69
N PRO A 77 3.25 -1.09 16.61
CA PRO A 77 3.83 -0.25 15.58
C PRO A 77 4.09 1.18 16.11
N GLY A 78 5.17 1.80 15.64
CA GLY A 78 5.49 3.18 15.96
C GLY A 78 4.43 4.17 15.44
N ARG A 79 4.10 5.18 16.23
CA ARG A 79 3.16 6.24 15.83
C ARG A 79 3.79 7.18 14.78
N PRO A 80 3.02 7.68 13.80
CA PRO A 80 3.53 8.66 12.85
C PRO A 80 3.91 9.95 13.58
N LYS A 81 5.16 10.38 13.43
CA LYS A 81 5.70 11.56 14.14
C LYS A 81 5.34 12.89 13.49
N LEU A 82 5.01 12.88 12.19
CA LEU A 82 4.66 14.04 11.38
C LEU A 82 3.13 14.12 11.23
N ASP A 83 2.52 14.93 12.08
CA ASP A 83 1.11 15.28 12.00
C ASP A 83 0.92 16.62 11.26
N GLN A 84 -0.33 17.00 11.05
CA GLN A 84 -0.73 18.18 10.30
C GLN A 84 -0.17 19.46 10.95
N PHE A 85 -0.18 19.53 12.29
CA PHE A 85 0.32 20.67 13.06
C PHE A 85 1.84 20.80 13.04
N LYS A 86 2.59 19.70 12.95
CA LYS A 86 4.05 19.78 12.75
C LYS A 86 4.42 20.08 11.31
N ILE A 87 3.62 19.63 10.34
CA ILE A 87 3.87 19.93 8.93
C ILE A 87 3.77 21.44 8.71
N VAL A 88 2.63 22.05 9.03
CA VAL A 88 2.43 23.51 8.86
C VAL A 88 2.73 24.20 10.18
N LYS A 89 3.88 24.89 10.26
CA LYS A 89 4.32 25.53 11.50
C LYS A 89 3.63 26.87 11.74
N TYR A 90 3.82 27.82 10.81
CA TYR A 90 3.27 29.17 10.92
C TYR A 90 3.15 29.83 9.53
N PRO A 91 2.21 30.77 9.33
CA PRO A 91 2.14 31.58 8.11
C PRO A 91 3.29 32.58 8.05
N LEU A 92 3.79 32.86 6.85
CA LEU A 92 4.80 33.88 6.63
C LEU A 92 4.12 35.23 6.35
N THR A 93 4.42 36.23 7.16
CA THR A 93 3.77 37.55 7.12
C THR A 93 4.69 38.66 6.59
N THR A 94 5.65 38.31 5.71
CA THR A 94 6.56 39.29 5.09
C THR A 94 5.84 40.08 4.01
N GLU A 95 6.31 41.29 3.69
CA GLU A 95 5.70 42.15 2.64
C GLU A 95 5.53 41.42 1.30
N SER A 96 6.57 40.70 0.87
CA SER A 96 6.51 39.89 -0.36
C SER A 96 5.52 38.72 -0.29
N ALA A 97 5.21 38.24 0.92
CA ALA A 97 4.19 37.21 1.14
C ALA A 97 2.79 37.82 1.14
N MET A 98 2.61 39.00 1.73
CA MET A 98 1.34 39.73 1.70
C MET A 98 0.93 40.06 0.26
N LYS A 99 1.86 40.57 -0.56
CA LYS A 99 1.63 40.77 -2.01
C LYS A 99 1.17 39.51 -2.73
N LYS A 100 1.70 38.34 -2.35
CA LYS A 100 1.31 37.05 -2.92
C LYS A 100 -0.09 36.57 -2.50
N ILE A 101 -0.59 37.02 -1.35
CA ILE A 101 -1.95 36.76 -0.90
C ILE A 101 -2.92 37.56 -1.78
N GLU A 102 -2.63 38.83 -2.00
CA GLU A 102 -3.45 39.77 -2.77
C GLU A 102 -3.47 39.43 -4.27
N ASP A 103 -2.30 39.37 -4.92
CA ASP A 103 -2.23 39.30 -6.39
C ASP A 103 -2.57 37.91 -6.94
N ASN A 104 -2.16 36.86 -6.22
CA ASN A 104 -2.03 35.51 -6.78
C ASN A 104 -2.95 34.47 -6.12
N ASN A 105 -3.74 34.86 -5.11
CA ASN A 105 -4.52 33.97 -4.26
C ASN A 105 -3.63 32.83 -3.68
N THR A 106 -2.48 33.22 -3.11
CA THR A 106 -1.50 32.28 -2.56
C THR A 106 -1.15 32.57 -1.10
N LEU A 107 -1.33 31.55 -0.24
CA LEU A 107 -0.86 31.58 1.14
C LEU A 107 0.58 31.10 1.23
N VAL A 108 1.39 31.78 2.04
CA VAL A 108 2.78 31.40 2.25
C VAL A 108 2.95 30.86 3.67
N PHE A 109 3.45 29.64 3.78
CA PHE A 109 3.70 28.98 5.07
C PHE A 109 5.17 28.63 5.25
N ILE A 110 5.59 28.62 6.51
CA ILE A 110 6.77 27.91 6.95
C ILE A 110 6.38 26.50 7.39
N VAL A 111 7.13 25.53 6.90
CA VAL A 111 6.80 24.12 6.92
C VAL A 111 8.02 23.31 7.38
N ASP A 112 7.80 22.12 7.93
CA ASP A 112 8.87 21.18 8.24
C ASP A 112 9.67 20.76 6.98
N LYS A 113 11.00 20.63 7.12
CA LYS A 113 11.91 20.27 6.02
C LYS A 113 11.62 18.89 5.41
N ARG A 114 11.09 17.95 6.19
CA ARG A 114 10.82 16.57 5.76
C ARG A 114 9.50 16.41 5.01
N SER A 115 8.66 17.44 5.00
CA SER A 115 7.34 17.38 4.39
C SER A 115 7.38 17.40 2.85
N ASN A 116 6.54 16.60 2.21
CA ASN A 116 6.35 16.61 0.76
C ASN A 116 5.17 17.51 0.36
N LYS A 117 5.12 17.96 -0.91
CA LYS A 117 4.04 18.82 -1.43
C LYS A 117 2.64 18.25 -1.16
N ASN A 118 2.47 16.93 -1.33
CA ASN A 118 1.20 16.23 -1.07
C ASN A 118 0.80 16.27 0.41
N MET A 119 1.78 16.15 1.32
CA MET A 119 1.53 16.23 2.76
C MET A 119 1.11 17.65 3.16
N ILE A 120 1.75 18.67 2.58
CA ILE A 120 1.40 20.07 2.81
C ILE A 120 -0.01 20.36 2.31
N LYS A 121 -0.34 19.90 1.09
CA LYS A 121 -1.68 20.04 0.50
C LYS A 121 -2.75 19.44 1.43
N ALA A 122 -2.54 18.21 1.89
CA ALA A 122 -3.46 17.53 2.81
C ALA A 122 -3.54 18.20 4.19
N ALA A 123 -2.42 18.71 4.72
CA ALA A 123 -2.39 19.37 6.02
C ALA A 123 -3.16 20.70 5.98
N VAL A 124 -2.91 21.54 4.97
CA VAL A 124 -3.62 22.83 4.80
C VAL A 124 -5.12 22.61 4.62
N HIS A 125 -5.50 21.62 3.80
CA HIS A 125 -6.90 21.25 3.61
C HIS A 125 -7.57 20.84 4.93
N LYS A 126 -6.93 19.99 5.75
CA LYS A 126 -7.50 19.54 7.02
C LYS A 126 -7.52 20.62 8.10
N LEU A 127 -6.52 21.50 8.15
CA LEU A 127 -6.40 22.49 9.23
C LEU A 127 -7.33 23.67 9.05
N TYR A 128 -7.55 24.09 7.81
CA TYR A 128 -8.25 25.33 7.51
C TYR A 128 -9.51 25.11 6.65
N SER A 129 -9.80 23.86 6.27
CA SER A 129 -10.93 23.49 5.39
C SER A 129 -10.91 24.23 4.06
N ILE A 130 -9.73 24.33 3.44
CA ILE A 130 -9.53 25.04 2.17
C ILE A 130 -9.10 24.05 1.09
N GLU A 131 -9.63 24.22 -0.11
CA GLU A 131 -9.12 23.51 -1.27
C GLU A 131 -7.89 24.20 -1.88
N VAL A 132 -6.86 23.39 -2.11
CA VAL A 132 -5.58 23.84 -2.64
C VAL A 132 -5.45 23.40 -4.09
N GLN A 133 -5.18 24.34 -4.97
CA GLN A 133 -4.89 24.04 -6.38
C GLN A 133 -3.51 23.38 -6.50
N ARG A 134 -2.44 24.11 -6.13
CA ARG A 134 -1.05 23.64 -6.23
C ARG A 134 -0.17 24.16 -5.10
N VAL A 135 0.92 23.43 -4.83
CA VAL A 135 1.92 23.80 -3.81
C VAL A 135 3.32 23.86 -4.44
N ASN A 136 4.01 24.97 -4.23
CA ASN A 136 5.41 25.17 -4.57
C ASN A 136 6.21 25.29 -3.27
N THR A 137 7.41 24.71 -3.23
CA THR A 137 8.24 24.70 -2.01
C THR A 137 9.67 25.06 -2.33
N LEU A 138 10.33 25.77 -1.42
CA LEU A 138 11.78 26.03 -1.43
C LEU A 138 12.34 25.86 -0.01
N ILE A 139 13.64 25.62 0.10
CA ILE A 139 14.35 25.66 1.37
C ILE A 139 14.98 27.06 1.49
N ARG A 140 14.74 27.74 2.61
CA ARG A 140 15.36 29.05 2.92
C ARG A 140 16.81 28.85 3.37
N PRO A 141 17.68 29.87 3.25
CA PRO A 141 19.03 29.82 3.83
C PRO A 141 19.02 29.59 5.34
N ASP A 142 17.97 30.05 6.05
CA ASP A 142 17.68 29.76 7.48
C ASP A 142 17.48 28.25 7.76
N GLY A 143 17.45 27.44 6.71
CA GLY A 143 17.22 26.02 6.75
C GLY A 143 15.75 25.63 6.74
N GLU A 144 14.80 26.50 7.06
CA GLU A 144 13.38 26.11 7.07
C GLU A 144 12.76 26.02 5.66
N LYS A 145 11.76 25.16 5.47
CA LYS A 145 11.05 25.06 4.19
C LYS A 145 9.97 26.13 4.11
N LYS A 146 9.96 26.91 3.03
CA LYS A 146 8.89 27.84 2.67
C LYS A 146 7.99 27.17 1.64
N ALA A 147 6.67 27.26 1.81
CA ALA A 147 5.68 26.73 0.88
C ALA A 147 4.75 27.84 0.40
N TYR A 148 4.65 28.00 -0.92
CA TYR A 148 3.62 28.78 -1.58
C TYR A 148 2.45 27.86 -1.92
N VAL A 149 1.28 28.15 -1.38
CA VAL A 149 0.08 27.33 -1.50
C VAL A 149 -0.96 28.16 -2.25
N ARG A 150 -1.21 27.81 -3.50
CA ARG A 150 -2.24 28.44 -4.32
C ARG A 150 -3.58 27.80 -4.02
N LEU A 151 -4.56 28.61 -3.65
CA LEU A 151 -5.92 28.14 -3.34
C LEU A 151 -6.70 27.88 -4.64
N ALA A 152 -7.80 27.14 -4.52
CA ALA A 152 -8.80 27.11 -5.59
C ALA A 152 -9.47 28.49 -5.74
N SER A 153 -10.05 28.76 -6.92
CA SER A 153 -10.74 30.03 -7.21
C SER A 153 -11.91 30.31 -6.27
N ASP A 154 -12.48 29.28 -5.67
CA ASP A 154 -13.68 29.36 -4.83
C ASP A 154 -13.38 29.89 -3.43
N TYR A 155 -12.10 29.99 -3.07
CA TYR A 155 -11.64 30.49 -1.77
C TYR A 155 -10.77 31.74 -1.97
N ASP A 156 -11.08 32.81 -1.23
CA ASP A 156 -10.22 33.99 -1.16
C ASP A 156 -9.14 33.82 -0.08
N ALA A 157 -7.88 34.00 -0.47
CA ALA A 157 -6.74 33.94 0.44
C ALA A 157 -6.77 35.07 1.49
N LEU A 158 -7.37 36.23 1.22
CA LEU A 158 -7.43 37.34 2.20
C LEU A 158 -8.30 36.97 3.41
N ASP A 159 -9.50 36.44 3.17
CA ASP A 159 -10.43 36.02 4.21
C ASP A 159 -9.85 34.88 5.05
N VAL A 160 -9.24 33.92 4.38
CA VAL A 160 -8.56 32.81 5.06
C VAL A 160 -7.37 33.33 5.88
N ALA A 161 -6.57 34.24 5.35
CA ALA A 161 -5.43 34.81 6.06
C ALA A 161 -5.87 35.54 7.33
N ASN A 162 -6.99 36.27 7.30
CA ASN A 162 -7.56 36.91 8.48
C ASN A 162 -7.96 35.88 9.55
N LYS A 163 -8.58 34.78 9.13
CA LYS A 163 -8.94 33.67 10.01
C LYS A 163 -7.71 33.01 10.64
N VAL A 164 -6.66 32.78 9.84
CA VAL A 164 -5.38 32.20 10.30
C VAL A 164 -4.66 33.17 11.24
N ARG A 165 -4.64 34.46 10.92
CA ARG A 165 -3.99 35.52 11.73
C ARG A 165 -4.64 35.63 13.10
N TYR A 166 -5.97 35.65 13.16
CA TYR A 166 -6.70 35.65 14.42
C TYR A 166 -6.36 34.41 15.29
N LEU A 167 -6.35 33.21 14.69
CA LEU A 167 -5.99 31.97 15.37
C LEU A 167 -4.55 31.96 15.89
N ALA A 168 -3.61 32.51 15.11
CA ALA A 168 -2.20 32.60 15.49
C ALA A 168 -1.99 33.58 16.67
N ILE A 169 -2.67 34.73 16.66
CA ILE A 169 -2.62 35.73 17.74
C ILE A 169 -3.23 35.17 19.02
N SER A 170 -4.41 34.55 18.93
CA SER A 170 -5.11 33.96 20.09
C SER A 170 -4.29 32.86 20.78
N LYS A 171 -3.64 31.96 20.02
CA LYS A 171 -2.76 30.93 20.59
C LYS A 171 -1.53 31.51 21.28
N ARG A 172 -0.92 32.56 20.71
CA ARG A 172 0.25 33.22 21.29
C ARG A 172 -0.10 33.96 22.60
N LEU A 173 -1.30 34.54 22.68
CA LEU A 173 -1.79 35.20 23.90
C LEU A 173 -2.14 34.20 25.01
N LYS A 174 -2.85 33.10 24.69
CA LYS A 174 -3.18 32.05 25.67
C LYS A 174 -1.93 31.40 26.29
N LEU A 175 -0.89 31.15 25.49
CA LEU A 175 0.37 30.59 25.98
C LEU A 175 1.16 31.59 26.85
N LYS A 176 1.06 32.90 26.56
CA LYS A 176 1.68 33.93 27.41
C LYS A 176 0.98 34.05 28.77
N HIS A 177 -0.36 34.00 28.81
CA HIS A 177 -1.10 34.08 30.07
C HIS A 177 -0.87 32.84 30.95
N SER A 178 -0.81 31.64 30.37
CA SER A 178 -0.45 30.44 31.14
C SER A 178 0.98 30.50 31.67
N TYR A 179 1.93 31.03 30.89
CA TYR A 179 3.34 31.14 31.31
C TYR A 179 3.54 32.16 32.45
N ILE A 180 2.79 33.28 32.43
CA ILE A 180 2.82 34.27 33.52
C ILE A 180 2.15 33.70 34.79
N ALA A 181 1.03 32.99 34.66
CA ALA A 181 0.35 32.37 35.79
C ALA A 181 1.19 31.27 36.49
N TYR A 182 2.04 30.56 35.74
CA TYR A 182 2.97 29.57 36.28
C TYR A 182 4.21 30.15 36.97
N TYR A 183 4.53 31.43 36.73
CA TYR A 183 5.69 32.11 37.32
C TYR A 183 5.31 33.09 38.46
N SER A 184 4.01 33.25 38.72
CA SER A 184 3.45 34.11 39.77
C SER A 184 2.99 33.32 41.02
N GLN A 185 3.39 32.05 41.13
CA GLN A 185 3.28 31.24 42.34
C GLN A 185 4.66 30.95 42.90
#